data_AF-A0A3N4VTF6-F1
#
_entry.id   AF-A0A3N4VTF6-F1
#
_cell.length_a   1.000
_cell.length_b   1.000
_cell.length_c   1.000
_cell.angle_alpha   90.00
_cell.angle_beta   90.00
_cell.angle_gamma   90.00
#
_symmetry.space_group_name_H-M   'P 1'
#
loop_
_entity.id
_entity.type
_entity.pdbx_description
1 polymer ?
#
loop_
_entity_poly.entity_id
_entity_poly.type
_entity_poly.pdbx_seq_one_letter_code
_entity_poly.pdbx_strand_id
1 'polypeptide(L)'
;MARSHFTLAALATAAVADLDVRRAGPHGSIGAGDFDSARLSGSGGEEWIIRVPRTTRAEAQQSADLVAIRALSQGVRSRLSFGVPSYRGQAPIAETRAILYDYLEGEPLDVSEMIAGSGLPSSVGAAIAAIHSLPTSFVTDSGLTSHTPFEAMRSSASVVDRAAATGLLPAALVERWESAIQDSQLWQFQPTVINGSLEASSVLVSGDRISGILGWHELQIADPARDLAWVLGAPNDDSVDAVFDAYAAARGTSERQLRNRATLYHELDLARYLLHGSHTKNTEVVDDAVAMMSRLVDSVQQSDERPLVSGSTEALDVAGVENLLAATERHRSESA
;
A
#
# COMPACT_ATOMS: atom_id res chain seq x y z
N MET A 1 -11.60 -13.55 26.03
CA MET A 1 -10.58 -13.05 26.97
C MET A 1 -9.25 -13.03 26.23
N ALA A 2 -8.45 -11.97 26.36
CA ALA A 2 -7.13 -11.89 25.72
C ALA A 2 -6.17 -12.92 26.31
N ARG A 3 -5.34 -13.56 25.48
CA ARG A 3 -4.36 -14.56 25.95
C ARG A 3 -3.18 -13.86 26.62
N SER A 4 -2.68 -14.43 27.73
CA SER A 4 -1.48 -13.91 28.38
C SER A 4 -0.23 -14.14 27.52
N HIS A 5 0.79 -13.28 27.65
CA HIS A 5 2.07 -13.47 26.97
C HIS A 5 2.78 -14.76 27.41
N PHE A 6 2.54 -15.27 28.62
CA PHE A 6 3.05 -16.57 29.06
C PHE A 6 2.37 -17.74 28.35
N THR A 7 1.05 -17.66 28.14
CA THR A 7 0.32 -18.64 27.33
C THR A 7 0.84 -18.67 25.89
N LEU A 8 1.12 -17.49 25.34
CA LEU A 8 1.68 -17.36 23.99
C LEU A 8 3.12 -17.88 23.93
N ALA A 9 3.95 -17.66 24.95
CA ALA A 9 5.30 -18.24 25.02
C ALA A 9 5.28 -19.77 25.03
N ALA A 10 4.34 -20.38 25.77
CA ALA A 10 4.18 -21.84 25.77
C ALA A 10 3.73 -22.39 24.41
N LEU A 11 2.92 -21.64 23.65
CA LEU A 11 2.58 -22.00 22.28
C LEU A 11 3.80 -21.92 21.35
N ALA A 12 4.70 -20.97 21.55
CA ALA A 12 5.90 -20.84 20.74
C ALA A 12 6.85 -22.02 20.94
N THR A 13 7.04 -22.49 22.17
CA THR A 13 7.86 -23.69 22.45
C THR A 13 7.21 -24.98 21.94
N ALA A 14 5.89 -25.01 21.81
CA ALA A 14 5.19 -26.09 21.11
C ALA A 14 5.29 -25.99 19.58
N ALA A 15 5.45 -24.77 19.05
CA ALA A 15 5.50 -24.50 17.60
C ALA A 15 6.84 -24.85 16.96
N VAL A 16 7.93 -24.77 17.72
CA VAL A 16 9.30 -25.04 17.28
C VAL A 16 10.00 -25.89 18.34
N ALA A 17 10.47 -27.08 17.93
CA ALA A 17 11.25 -27.95 18.81
C ALA A 17 12.53 -27.23 19.29
N ASP A 18 12.87 -27.43 20.55
CA ASP A 18 14.07 -26.87 21.19
C ASP A 18 14.15 -25.33 21.21
N LEU A 19 13.02 -24.63 21.04
CA LEU A 19 12.98 -23.17 21.16
C LEU A 19 13.22 -22.75 22.64
N ASP A 20 14.38 -22.17 22.91
CA ASP A 20 14.78 -21.68 24.24
C ASP A 20 14.25 -20.26 24.50
N VAL A 21 13.00 -20.14 24.93
CA VAL A 21 12.40 -18.84 25.29
C VAL A 21 12.79 -18.45 26.72
N ARG A 22 13.50 -17.32 26.88
CA ARG A 22 13.96 -16.80 28.17
C ARG A 22 13.11 -15.69 28.75
N ARG A 23 12.49 -14.89 27.88
CA ARG A 23 11.59 -13.80 28.29
C ARG A 23 10.41 -13.72 27.34
N ALA A 24 9.25 -13.39 27.91
CA ALA A 24 8.04 -13.10 27.19
C ALA A 24 7.50 -11.75 27.65
N GLY A 25 7.10 -10.91 26.71
CA GLY A 25 6.50 -9.61 26.98
C GLY A 25 5.28 -9.37 26.09
N PRO A 26 4.42 -8.41 26.46
CA PRO A 26 3.32 -8.00 25.60
C PRO A 26 3.86 -7.41 24.29
N HIS A 27 3.09 -7.54 23.22
CA HIS A 27 3.37 -6.89 21.94
C HIS A 27 2.06 -6.41 21.31
N GLY A 28 2.04 -5.16 20.84
CA GLY A 28 0.83 -4.49 20.40
C GLY A 28 -0.18 -4.26 21.54
N SER A 29 -1.41 -3.91 21.17
CA SER A 29 -2.48 -3.61 22.12
C SER A 29 -3.09 -4.88 22.69
N ILE A 30 -2.80 -5.19 23.96
CA ILE A 30 -3.32 -6.38 24.65
C ILE A 30 -4.86 -6.39 24.61
N GLY A 31 -5.45 -7.43 24.02
CA GLY A 31 -6.90 -7.60 23.99
C GLY A 31 -7.65 -6.68 23.02
N ALA A 32 -6.95 -5.87 22.23
CA ALA A 32 -7.49 -5.09 21.12
C ALA A 32 -6.88 -5.58 19.79
N GLY A 33 -7.51 -5.20 18.67
CA GLY A 33 -7.06 -5.61 17.34
C GLY A 33 -7.29 -7.09 17.01
N ASP A 34 -6.73 -7.49 15.87
CA ASP A 34 -7.00 -8.77 15.20
C ASP A 34 -6.27 -9.98 15.79
N PHE A 35 -5.24 -9.75 16.61
CA PHE A 35 -4.33 -10.80 17.07
C PHE A 35 -4.02 -10.68 18.56
N ASP A 36 -3.99 -11.81 19.27
CA ASP A 36 -3.24 -11.92 20.52
C ASP A 36 -1.76 -12.12 20.15
N SER A 37 -0.88 -11.23 20.62
CA SER A 37 0.54 -11.24 20.24
C SER A 37 1.48 -11.11 21.45
N ALA A 38 2.65 -11.74 21.36
CA ALA A 38 3.71 -11.60 22.36
C ALA A 38 5.08 -11.54 21.70
N ARG A 39 5.96 -10.70 22.26
CA ARG A 39 7.39 -10.66 21.93
C ARG A 39 8.12 -11.63 22.85
N LEU A 40 8.95 -12.46 22.25
CA LEU A 40 9.73 -13.50 22.92
C LEU A 40 11.21 -13.25 22.63
N SER A 41 12.08 -13.51 23.61
CA SER A 41 13.53 -13.47 23.40
C SER A 41 14.23 -14.71 23.93
N GLY A 42 15.25 -15.14 23.20
CA GLY A 42 16.09 -16.28 23.51
C GLY A 42 17.31 -15.92 24.37
N SER A 43 18.19 -16.90 24.58
CA SER A 43 19.44 -16.72 25.33
C SER A 43 20.58 -16.14 24.50
N GLY A 44 20.54 -16.25 23.17
CA GLY A 44 21.55 -15.76 22.22
C GLY A 44 21.25 -14.38 21.63
N GLY A 45 20.23 -13.69 22.12
CA GLY A 45 19.77 -12.40 21.59
C GLY A 45 18.75 -12.52 20.45
N GLU A 46 18.31 -13.73 20.11
CA GLU A 46 17.24 -13.94 19.15
C GLU A 46 15.92 -13.39 19.69
N GLU A 47 15.12 -12.83 18.81
CA GLU A 47 13.79 -12.33 19.14
C GLU A 47 12.75 -12.86 18.17
N TRP A 48 11.58 -13.15 18.71
CA TRP A 48 10.46 -13.70 17.96
C TRP A 48 9.17 -12.97 18.32
N ILE A 49 8.22 -13.05 17.40
CA ILE A 49 6.84 -12.65 17.62
C ILE A 49 5.94 -13.85 17.37
N ILE A 50 5.09 -14.17 18.33
CA ILE A 50 4.01 -15.15 18.15
C ILE A 50 2.67 -14.42 18.05
N ARG A 51 1.85 -14.85 17.10
CA ARG A 51 0.54 -14.25 16.81
C ARG A 51 -0.53 -15.34 16.73
N VAL A 52 -1.63 -15.13 17.43
CA VAL A 52 -2.85 -15.96 17.36
C VAL A 52 -4.00 -15.08 16.87
N PRO A 53 -4.65 -15.41 15.74
CA PRO A 53 -5.76 -14.62 15.23
C PRO A 53 -6.97 -14.72 16.17
N ARG A 54 -7.72 -13.62 16.29
CA ARG A 54 -8.92 -13.53 17.13
C ARG A 54 -10.21 -13.65 16.33
N THR A 55 -10.14 -13.53 15.02
CA THR A 55 -11.26 -13.56 14.09
C THR A 55 -10.92 -14.41 12.87
N THR A 56 -11.94 -14.94 12.20
CA THR A 56 -11.77 -15.68 10.93
C THR A 56 -11.11 -14.80 9.86
N ARG A 57 -11.39 -13.49 9.84
CA ARG A 57 -10.74 -12.54 8.93
C ARG A 57 -9.23 -12.47 9.20
N ALA A 58 -8.84 -12.32 10.47
CA ALA A 58 -7.44 -12.28 10.88
C ALA A 58 -6.72 -13.59 10.58
N GLU A 59 -7.39 -14.72 10.74
CA GLU A 59 -6.84 -16.05 10.40
C GLU A 59 -6.63 -16.21 8.89
N ALA A 60 -7.59 -15.78 8.07
CA ALA A 60 -7.44 -15.76 6.62
C ALA A 60 -6.28 -14.86 6.19
N GLN A 61 -6.19 -13.67 6.76
CA GLN A 61 -5.10 -12.72 6.52
C GLN A 61 -3.74 -13.31 6.89
N GLN A 62 -3.62 -13.92 8.08
CA GLN A 62 -2.37 -14.57 8.52
C GLN A 62 -1.98 -15.77 7.64
N SER A 63 -2.98 -16.48 7.10
CA SER A 63 -2.75 -17.59 6.18
C SER A 63 -2.22 -17.10 4.83
N ALA A 64 -2.80 -16.03 4.27
CA ALA A 64 -2.32 -15.39 3.05
C ALA A 64 -0.92 -14.79 3.22
N ASP A 65 -0.67 -14.13 4.36
CA ASP A 65 0.66 -13.60 4.73
C ASP A 65 1.70 -14.72 4.73
N LEU A 66 1.38 -15.88 5.32
CA LEU A 66 2.27 -17.03 5.36
C LEU A 66 2.62 -17.56 3.96
N VAL A 67 1.65 -17.61 3.04
CA VAL A 67 1.89 -18.00 1.64
C VAL A 67 2.85 -17.02 0.98
N ALA A 68 2.60 -15.72 1.12
CA ALA A 68 3.42 -14.66 0.54
C ALA A 68 4.86 -14.66 1.07
N ILE A 69 5.08 -14.69 2.40
CA ILE A 69 6.43 -14.65 2.97
C ILE A 69 7.23 -15.92 2.63
N ARG A 70 6.57 -17.06 2.39
CA ARG A 70 7.23 -18.29 1.95
C ARG A 70 7.61 -18.26 0.47
N ALA A 71 6.83 -17.55 -0.37
CA ALA A 71 7.17 -17.30 -1.77
C ALA A 71 8.43 -16.42 -1.91
N LEU A 72 8.64 -15.51 -0.96
CA LEU A 72 9.85 -14.69 -0.86
C LEU A 72 11.05 -15.54 -0.42
N SER A 73 11.66 -16.27 -1.35
CA SER A 73 12.87 -17.06 -1.12
C SER A 73 14.05 -16.19 -0.65
N GLN A 74 15.11 -16.81 -0.12
CA GLN A 74 16.32 -16.09 0.30
C GLN A 74 16.92 -15.23 -0.82
N GLY A 75 16.91 -15.72 -2.07
CA GLY A 75 17.42 -14.98 -3.23
C GLY A 75 16.53 -13.82 -3.69
N VAL A 76 15.24 -13.86 -3.36
CA VAL A 76 14.33 -12.72 -3.56
C VAL A 76 14.53 -11.70 -2.45
N ARG A 77 14.60 -12.17 -1.20
CA ARG A 77 14.83 -11.33 -0.01
C ARG A 77 16.16 -10.58 -0.05
N SER A 78 17.22 -11.16 -0.61
CA SER A 78 18.52 -10.50 -0.75
C SER A 78 18.52 -9.28 -1.67
N ARG A 79 17.43 -9.05 -2.42
CA ARG A 79 17.22 -7.86 -3.26
C ARG A 79 16.55 -6.71 -2.50
N LEU A 80 16.04 -6.97 -1.29
CA LEU A 80 15.39 -5.99 -0.44
C LEU A 80 16.40 -5.43 0.56
N SER A 81 16.38 -4.12 0.77
CA SER A 81 17.26 -3.42 1.72
C SER A 81 16.73 -3.42 3.15
N PHE A 82 15.64 -4.14 3.41
CA PHE A 82 14.90 -4.16 4.66
C PHE A 82 14.47 -5.60 5.01
N GLY A 83 14.13 -5.83 6.27
CA GLY A 83 13.65 -7.12 6.77
C GLY A 83 12.25 -7.47 6.30
N VAL A 84 12.02 -8.76 6.07
CA VAL A 84 10.69 -9.34 5.79
C VAL A 84 10.44 -10.42 6.84
N PRO A 85 9.23 -10.56 7.41
CA PRO A 85 8.94 -11.59 8.40
C PRO A 85 9.33 -12.98 7.90
N SER A 86 9.94 -13.76 8.79
CA SER A 86 10.39 -15.13 8.51
C SER A 86 9.62 -16.10 9.38
N TYR A 87 8.93 -17.05 8.75
CA TYR A 87 8.20 -18.10 9.47
C TYR A 87 9.17 -19.04 10.21
N ARG A 88 8.87 -19.34 11.48
CA ARG A 88 9.65 -20.26 12.32
C ARG A 88 8.90 -21.55 12.65
N GLY A 89 7.61 -21.45 12.94
CA GLY A 89 6.80 -22.59 13.34
C GLY A 89 5.34 -22.25 13.57
N GLN A 90 4.54 -23.26 13.84
CA GLN A 90 3.13 -23.08 14.21
C GLN A 90 2.70 -24.12 15.23
N ALA A 91 1.75 -23.76 16.09
CA ALA A 91 1.13 -24.67 17.05
C ALA A 91 -0.41 -24.56 16.98
N PRO A 92 -1.15 -25.67 17.00
CA PRO A 92 -2.60 -25.63 17.07
C PRO A 92 -3.06 -25.06 18.41
N ILE A 93 -4.14 -24.28 18.41
CA ILE A 93 -4.81 -23.82 19.62
C ILE A 93 -6.32 -23.66 19.38
N ALA A 94 -7.12 -24.46 20.11
CA ALA A 94 -8.56 -24.56 19.89
C ALA A 94 -8.85 -24.80 18.40
N GLU A 95 -9.70 -23.98 17.78
CA GLU A 95 -10.11 -24.08 16.38
C GLU A 95 -9.21 -23.28 15.40
N THR A 96 -8.07 -22.75 15.87
CA THR A 96 -7.12 -22.01 15.03
C THR A 96 -5.67 -22.41 15.34
N ARG A 97 -4.69 -21.62 14.92
CA ARG A 97 -3.26 -21.85 15.16
C ARG A 97 -2.53 -20.58 15.55
N ALA A 98 -1.48 -20.76 16.34
CA ALA A 98 -0.47 -19.74 16.60
C ALA A 98 0.63 -19.85 15.54
N ILE A 99 1.13 -18.71 15.05
CA ILE A 99 2.29 -18.68 14.16
C ILE A 99 3.41 -17.88 14.80
N LEU A 100 4.60 -18.47 14.80
CA LEU A 100 5.84 -17.86 15.28
C LEU A 100 6.65 -17.34 14.09
N TYR A 101 7.10 -16.09 14.21
CA TYR A 101 7.97 -15.43 13.24
C TYR A 101 9.22 -14.89 13.93
N ASP A 102 10.29 -14.67 13.17
CA ASP A 102 11.39 -13.82 13.62
C ASP A 102 10.85 -12.39 13.85
N TYR A 103 11.32 -11.75 14.92
CA TYR A 103 10.99 -10.35 15.22
C TYR A 103 11.80 -9.43 14.31
N LEU A 104 11.14 -8.42 13.74
CA LEU A 104 11.81 -7.35 13.01
C LEU A 104 11.93 -6.14 13.93
N GLU A 105 13.14 -5.61 14.06
CA GLU A 105 13.40 -4.40 14.82
C GLU A 105 12.87 -3.16 14.08
N GLY A 106 12.54 -2.12 14.85
CA GLY A 106 12.02 -0.86 14.38
C GLY A 106 10.64 -0.57 14.94
N GLU A 107 10.24 0.70 14.84
CA GLU A 107 8.92 1.17 15.21
C GLU A 107 8.07 1.36 13.95
N PRO A 108 6.74 1.17 14.01
CA PRO A 108 5.87 1.52 12.89
C PRO A 108 6.05 2.98 12.50
N LEU A 109 6.12 3.26 11.20
CA LEU A 109 6.21 4.60 10.66
C LEU A 109 4.98 5.42 11.08
N ASP A 110 5.22 6.55 11.74
CA ASP A 110 4.23 7.62 11.85
C ASP A 110 4.32 8.49 10.60
N VAL A 111 3.23 8.59 9.85
CA VAL A 111 3.17 9.41 8.63
C VAL A 111 3.53 10.86 8.90
N SER A 112 3.24 11.37 10.11
CA SER A 112 3.56 12.74 10.50
C SER A 112 5.06 13.03 10.62
N GLU A 113 5.88 11.99 10.78
CA GLU A 113 7.34 12.09 10.82
C GLU A 113 7.99 12.06 9.43
N MET A 114 7.21 11.78 8.38
CA MET A 114 7.70 11.81 7.00
C MET A 114 7.84 13.26 6.53
N ILE A 115 8.90 13.93 6.96
CA ILE A 115 9.18 15.35 6.72
C ILE A 115 10.21 15.51 5.60
N ALA A 116 9.93 16.37 4.62
CA ALA A 116 10.84 16.72 3.55
C ALA A 116 12.21 17.18 4.07
N GLY A 117 13.29 16.75 3.40
CA GLY A 117 14.67 17.03 3.82
C GLY A 117 15.23 16.08 4.88
N SER A 118 14.40 15.24 5.52
CA SER A 118 14.88 14.05 6.23
C SER A 118 15.21 12.93 5.24
N GLY A 119 15.97 11.91 5.68
CA GLY A 119 16.24 10.74 4.83
C GLY A 119 15.04 9.81 4.65
N LEU A 120 13.99 9.98 5.46
CA LEU A 120 12.89 9.03 5.61
C LEU A 120 11.97 8.94 4.37
N PRO A 121 11.46 10.05 3.78
CA PRO A 121 10.69 9.99 2.53
C PRO A 121 11.44 9.26 1.40
N SER A 122 12.72 9.57 1.22
CA SER A 122 13.53 8.91 0.20
C SER A 122 13.74 7.42 0.51
N SER A 123 13.89 7.05 1.78
CA SER A 123 14.00 5.65 2.19
C SER A 123 12.70 4.87 1.91
N VAL A 124 11.53 5.48 2.14
CA VAL A 124 10.22 4.90 1.80
C VAL A 124 10.11 4.67 0.29
N GLY A 125 10.39 5.68 -0.53
CA GLY A 125 10.32 5.58 -1.99
C GLY A 125 11.24 4.50 -2.55
N ALA A 126 12.48 4.42 -2.04
CA ALA A 126 13.44 3.38 -2.41
C ALA A 126 12.99 1.97 -1.97
N ALA A 127 12.38 1.83 -0.79
CA ALA A 127 11.89 0.55 -0.30
C ALA A 127 10.73 0.02 -1.17
N ILE A 128 9.75 0.87 -1.50
CA ILE A 128 8.64 0.51 -2.40
C ILE A 128 9.17 0.16 -3.80
N ALA A 129 10.12 0.93 -4.32
CA ALA A 129 10.76 0.63 -5.60
C ALA A 129 11.48 -0.72 -5.60
N ALA A 130 12.10 -1.12 -4.48
CA ALA A 130 12.74 -2.42 -4.34
C ALA A 130 11.73 -3.58 -4.43
N ILE A 131 10.54 -3.44 -3.82
CA ILE A 131 9.43 -4.41 -3.97
C ILE A 131 9.03 -4.51 -5.43
N HIS A 132 8.78 -3.38 -6.09
CA HIS A 132 8.30 -3.35 -7.46
C HIS A 132 9.34 -3.78 -8.51
N SER A 133 10.61 -3.89 -8.09
CA SER A 133 11.71 -4.39 -8.93
C SER A 133 11.98 -5.89 -8.73
N LEU A 134 11.24 -6.56 -7.85
CA LEU A 134 11.36 -8.01 -7.69
C LEU A 134 10.92 -8.73 -8.97
N PRO A 135 11.53 -9.88 -9.31
CA PRO A 135 11.12 -10.66 -10.48
C PRO A 135 9.68 -11.13 -10.35
N THR A 136 8.84 -10.94 -11.36
CA THR A 136 7.44 -11.40 -11.32
C THR A 136 7.30 -12.92 -11.30
N SER A 137 8.33 -13.65 -11.76
CA SER A 137 8.30 -15.11 -11.87
C SER A 137 8.04 -15.82 -10.54
N PHE A 138 8.58 -15.34 -9.41
CA PHE A 138 8.34 -16.02 -8.13
C PHE A 138 6.88 -15.90 -7.67
N VAL A 139 6.19 -14.82 -8.07
CA VAL A 139 4.76 -14.62 -7.77
C VAL A 139 3.94 -15.64 -8.57
N THR A 140 4.21 -15.76 -9.87
CA THR A 140 3.51 -16.73 -10.73
C THR A 140 3.83 -18.18 -10.35
N ASP A 141 5.09 -18.50 -10.05
CA ASP A 141 5.53 -19.85 -9.67
C ASP A 141 4.92 -20.30 -8.33
N SER A 142 4.59 -19.35 -7.46
CA SER A 142 3.94 -19.59 -6.16
C SER A 142 2.41 -19.60 -6.24
N GLY A 143 1.83 -19.41 -7.43
CA GLY A 143 0.38 -19.37 -7.65
C GLY A 143 -0.32 -18.14 -7.05
N LEU A 144 0.43 -17.08 -6.77
CA LEU A 144 -0.12 -15.80 -6.31
C LEU A 144 -0.80 -15.06 -7.46
N THR A 145 -1.67 -14.10 -7.11
CA THR A 145 -2.51 -13.40 -8.08
C THR A 145 -1.71 -12.47 -8.98
N SER A 146 -2.23 -12.28 -10.20
CA SER A 146 -1.74 -11.29 -11.15
C SER A 146 -2.93 -10.56 -11.75
N HIS A 147 -2.89 -9.23 -11.71
CA HIS A 147 -3.90 -8.35 -12.27
C HIS A 147 -3.35 -7.53 -13.42
N THR A 148 -4.11 -7.53 -14.50
CA THR A 148 -3.88 -6.70 -15.68
C THR A 148 -4.35 -5.26 -15.43
N PRO A 149 -3.89 -4.28 -16.24
CA PRO A 149 -4.40 -2.92 -16.14
C PRO A 149 -5.91 -2.80 -16.36
N PHE A 150 -6.48 -3.65 -17.22
CA PHE A 150 -7.94 -3.70 -17.41
C PHE A 150 -8.69 -4.18 -16.16
N GLU A 151 -8.15 -5.17 -15.45
CA GLU A 151 -8.75 -5.64 -14.19
C GLU A 151 -8.62 -4.60 -13.09
N ALA A 152 -7.50 -3.86 -13.04
CA ALA A 152 -7.32 -2.74 -12.13
C ALA A 152 -8.37 -1.65 -12.37
N MET A 153 -8.57 -1.23 -13.62
CA MET A 153 -9.60 -0.28 -14.03
C MET A 153 -11.00 -0.77 -13.64
N ARG A 154 -11.34 -2.01 -13.99
CA ARG A 154 -12.66 -2.60 -13.70
C ARG A 154 -12.92 -2.71 -12.20
N SER A 155 -11.90 -3.06 -11.41
CA SER A 155 -12.00 -3.09 -9.95
C SER A 155 -12.28 -1.70 -9.38
N SER A 156 -11.61 -0.66 -9.89
CA SER A 156 -11.87 0.73 -9.48
C SER A 156 -13.29 1.17 -9.86
N ALA A 157 -13.73 0.87 -11.08
CA ALA A 157 -15.10 1.14 -11.53
C ALA A 157 -16.14 0.47 -10.61
N SER A 158 -15.93 -0.80 -10.25
CA SER A 158 -16.84 -1.50 -9.34
C SER A 158 -16.92 -0.87 -7.94
N VAL A 159 -15.83 -0.27 -7.43
CA VAL A 159 -15.86 0.46 -6.16
C VAL A 159 -16.70 1.73 -6.30
N VAL A 160 -16.48 2.51 -7.36
CA VAL A 160 -17.23 3.73 -7.66
C VAL A 160 -18.72 3.44 -7.81
N ASP A 161 -19.10 2.45 -8.64
CA ASP A 161 -20.49 2.07 -8.87
C ASP A 161 -21.21 1.70 -7.56
N ARG A 162 -20.56 0.88 -6.72
CA ARG A 162 -21.12 0.46 -5.44
C ARG A 162 -21.27 1.61 -4.47
N ALA A 163 -20.28 2.49 -4.41
CA ALA A 163 -20.31 3.65 -3.52
C ALA A 163 -21.36 4.67 -4.01
N ALA A 164 -21.47 4.91 -5.32
CA ALA A 164 -22.50 5.76 -5.90
C ALA A 164 -23.91 5.24 -5.63
N ALA A 165 -24.11 3.91 -5.68
CA ALA A 165 -25.38 3.27 -5.35
C ALA A 165 -25.86 3.50 -3.90
N THR A 166 -24.99 3.97 -2.99
CA THR A 166 -25.41 4.38 -1.64
C THR A 166 -26.18 5.69 -1.63
N GLY A 167 -26.03 6.52 -2.68
CA GLY A 167 -26.60 7.88 -2.75
C GLY A 167 -25.90 8.91 -1.87
N LEU A 168 -24.76 8.56 -1.25
CA LEU A 168 -24.05 9.41 -0.28
C LEU A 168 -22.80 10.09 -0.88
N LEU A 169 -22.40 9.76 -2.11
CA LEU A 169 -21.25 10.38 -2.75
C LEU A 169 -21.57 11.79 -3.27
N PRO A 170 -20.69 12.78 -3.03
CA PRO A 170 -20.76 14.07 -3.71
C PRO A 170 -20.62 13.92 -5.24
N ALA A 171 -21.46 14.60 -6.01
CA ALA A 171 -21.49 14.48 -7.47
C ALA A 171 -20.14 14.81 -8.14
N ALA A 172 -19.40 15.79 -7.59
CA ALA A 172 -18.08 16.17 -8.10
C ALA A 172 -17.05 15.03 -8.02
N LEU A 173 -17.11 14.20 -6.96
CA LEU A 173 -16.21 13.04 -6.84
C LEU A 173 -16.60 11.91 -7.80
N VAL A 174 -17.91 11.70 -8.01
CA VAL A 174 -18.38 10.73 -9.00
C VAL A 174 -17.87 11.09 -10.39
N GLU A 175 -18.07 12.34 -10.83
CA GLU A 175 -17.60 12.81 -12.14
C GLU A 175 -16.08 12.71 -12.28
N ARG A 176 -15.33 13.11 -11.24
CA ARG A 176 -13.87 13.03 -11.20
C ARG A 176 -13.37 11.59 -11.32
N TRP A 177 -13.94 10.65 -10.57
CA TRP A 177 -13.52 9.25 -10.58
C TRP A 177 -13.94 8.54 -11.87
N GLU A 178 -15.14 8.79 -12.37
CA GLU A 178 -15.60 8.25 -13.66
C GLU A 178 -14.71 8.73 -14.82
N SER A 179 -14.34 10.01 -14.83
CA SER A 179 -13.42 10.57 -15.83
C SER A 179 -12.05 9.88 -15.78
N ALA A 180 -11.52 9.62 -14.59
CA ALA A 180 -10.26 8.88 -14.42
C ALA A 180 -10.39 7.42 -14.88
N ILE A 181 -11.51 6.75 -14.58
CA ILE A 181 -11.79 5.37 -15.04
C ILE A 181 -11.86 5.30 -16.57
N GLN A 182 -12.45 6.30 -17.21
CA GLN A 182 -12.61 6.36 -18.67
C GLN A 182 -11.32 6.78 -19.41
N ASP A 183 -10.35 7.36 -18.72
CA ASP A 183 -9.07 7.74 -19.32
C ASP A 183 -8.18 6.52 -19.62
N SER A 184 -8.18 6.10 -20.87
CA SER A 184 -7.35 4.98 -21.34
C SER A 184 -5.84 5.17 -21.13
N GLN A 185 -5.30 6.40 -21.06
CA GLN A 185 -3.87 6.61 -20.81
C GLN A 185 -3.51 6.40 -19.34
N LEU A 186 -4.43 6.73 -18.42
CA LEU A 186 -4.23 6.50 -16.99
C LEU A 186 -3.92 5.02 -16.72
N TRP A 187 -4.64 4.13 -17.39
CA TRP A 187 -4.53 2.67 -17.25
C TRP A 187 -3.48 2.02 -18.16
N GLN A 188 -2.65 2.79 -18.86
CA GLN A 188 -1.50 2.25 -19.61
C GLN A 188 -0.27 2.18 -18.72
N PHE A 189 -0.15 1.08 -17.97
CA PHE A 189 1.00 0.80 -17.13
C PHE A 189 1.46 -0.66 -17.25
N GLN A 190 2.69 -0.90 -16.81
CA GLN A 190 3.24 -2.26 -16.69
C GLN A 190 3.02 -2.77 -15.27
N PRO A 191 2.24 -3.84 -15.06
CA PRO A 191 2.10 -4.45 -13.74
C PRO A 191 3.44 -4.94 -13.19
N THR A 192 3.62 -4.80 -11.87
CA THR A 192 4.81 -5.22 -11.12
C THR A 192 4.41 -6.00 -9.88
N VAL A 193 5.38 -6.64 -9.23
CA VAL A 193 5.18 -7.15 -7.87
C VAL A 193 4.81 -5.95 -6.96
N ILE A 194 3.78 -6.09 -6.14
CA ILE A 194 3.38 -5.11 -5.12
C ILE A 194 3.12 -5.83 -3.79
N ASN A 195 3.26 -5.14 -2.67
CA ASN A 195 2.81 -5.62 -1.36
C ASN A 195 1.28 -5.71 -1.31
N GLY A 196 0.58 -4.75 -1.92
CA GLY A 196 -0.87 -4.78 -2.15
C GLY A 196 -1.71 -4.14 -1.05
N SER A 197 -1.24 -4.17 0.20
CA SER A 197 -1.91 -3.62 1.37
C SER A 197 -0.98 -2.74 2.21
N LEU A 198 -0.01 -2.11 1.54
CA LEU A 198 0.98 -1.27 2.20
C LEU A 198 0.32 -0.02 2.77
N GLU A 199 0.57 0.22 4.05
CA GLU A 199 0.20 1.42 4.78
C GLU A 199 1.37 1.81 5.71
N ALA A 200 1.32 3.00 6.30
CA ALA A 200 2.39 3.46 7.20
C ALA A 200 2.66 2.49 8.36
N SER A 201 1.61 1.90 8.93
CA SER A 201 1.72 0.92 10.02
C SER A 201 2.47 -0.36 9.62
N SER A 202 2.54 -0.66 8.31
CA SER A 202 3.24 -1.81 7.77
C SER A 202 4.75 -1.56 7.61
N VAL A 203 5.19 -0.31 7.64
CA VAL A 203 6.59 0.09 7.44
C VAL A 203 7.25 0.25 8.80
N LEU A 204 8.33 -0.48 9.05
CA LEU A 204 9.14 -0.34 10.26
C LEU A 204 10.35 0.55 9.99
N VAL A 205 10.63 1.46 10.92
CA VAL A 205 11.71 2.45 10.81
C VAL A 205 12.73 2.31 11.94
N SER A 206 13.98 2.60 11.62
CA SER A 206 15.08 2.77 12.58
C SER A 206 15.87 4.03 12.21
N GLY A 207 15.55 5.14 12.89
CA GLY A 207 15.93 6.48 12.42
C GLY A 207 15.33 6.75 11.03
N ASP A 208 16.14 7.27 10.11
CA ASP A 208 15.69 7.63 8.75
C ASP A 208 15.72 6.46 7.75
N ARG A 209 15.73 5.20 8.23
CA ARG A 209 15.84 4.02 7.38
C ARG A 209 14.70 3.04 7.61
N ILE A 210 14.22 2.46 6.52
CA ILE A 210 13.28 1.33 6.59
C ILE A 210 14.03 0.10 7.10
N SER A 211 13.66 -0.39 8.28
CA SER A 211 14.24 -1.60 8.88
C SER A 211 13.47 -2.85 8.47
N GLY A 212 12.18 -2.74 8.17
CA GLY A 212 11.36 -3.88 7.76
C GLY A 212 10.01 -3.48 7.16
N ILE A 213 9.39 -4.42 6.46
CA ILE A 213 8.02 -4.28 5.94
C ILE A 213 7.20 -5.50 6.37
N LEU A 214 6.03 -5.23 6.94
CA LEU A 214 5.05 -6.21 7.41
C LEU A 214 3.87 -6.32 6.42
N GLY A 215 2.92 -7.22 6.70
CA GLY A 215 1.62 -7.23 6.03
C GLY A 215 1.63 -7.74 4.59
N TRP A 216 2.35 -8.81 4.27
CA TRP A 216 2.50 -9.33 2.90
C TRP A 216 1.30 -10.13 2.37
N HIS A 217 0.20 -10.19 3.12
CA HIS A 217 -1.01 -10.95 2.78
C HIS A 217 -1.68 -10.62 1.44
N GLU A 218 -1.40 -9.46 0.84
CA GLU A 218 -1.91 -9.10 -0.50
C GLU A 218 -0.81 -9.07 -1.59
N LEU A 219 0.33 -9.74 -1.35
CA LEU A 219 1.43 -9.83 -2.30
C LEU A 219 0.97 -10.43 -3.63
N GLN A 220 1.15 -9.66 -4.71
CA GLN A 220 0.66 -10.00 -6.03
C GLN A 220 1.39 -9.24 -7.14
N ILE A 221 1.08 -9.55 -8.40
CA ILE A 221 1.43 -8.68 -9.53
C ILE A 221 0.23 -7.76 -9.81
N ALA A 222 0.40 -6.46 -9.72
CA ALA A 222 -0.67 -5.50 -10.00
C ALA A 222 -0.11 -4.09 -10.28
N ASP A 223 -0.97 -3.07 -10.15
CA ASP A 223 -0.62 -1.67 -10.35
C ASP A 223 0.32 -1.16 -9.24
N PRO A 224 1.55 -0.71 -9.56
CA PRO A 224 2.47 -0.14 -8.58
C PRO A 224 1.92 1.10 -7.86
N ALA A 225 0.93 1.80 -8.42
CA ALA A 225 0.34 2.96 -7.79
C ALA A 225 -0.37 2.65 -6.45
N ARG A 226 -0.79 1.39 -6.23
CA ARG A 226 -1.47 0.98 -4.99
C ARG A 226 -0.59 1.15 -3.75
N ASP A 227 0.66 0.69 -3.83
CA ASP A 227 1.60 0.76 -2.70
C ASP A 227 2.08 2.20 -2.42
N LEU A 228 1.79 3.15 -3.31
CA LEU A 228 2.13 4.57 -3.17
C LEU A 228 0.95 5.44 -2.73
N ALA A 229 -0.28 4.91 -2.75
CA ALA A 229 -1.49 5.70 -2.48
C ALA A 229 -1.50 6.31 -1.07
N TRP A 230 -1.11 5.54 -0.05
CA TRP A 230 -1.09 6.00 1.34
C TRP A 230 -0.12 7.16 1.60
N VAL A 231 0.93 7.29 0.78
CA VAL A 231 1.94 8.36 0.89
C VAL A 231 1.31 9.73 0.71
N LEU A 232 0.20 9.83 -0.03
CA LEU A 232 -0.53 11.09 -0.25
C LEU A 232 -1.15 11.64 1.04
N GLY A 233 -1.21 10.86 2.12
CA GLY A 233 -1.58 11.32 3.45
C GLY A 233 -0.45 12.00 4.24
N ALA A 234 0.71 12.24 3.62
CA ALA A 234 1.84 12.92 4.26
C ALA A 234 1.51 14.36 4.69
N PRO A 235 2.28 14.96 5.62
CA PRO A 235 1.99 16.30 6.14
C PRO A 235 2.05 17.43 5.12
N ASN A 236 2.85 17.28 4.06
CA ASN A 236 3.05 18.29 3.02
C ASN A 236 3.46 17.67 1.69
N ASP A 237 3.28 18.44 0.62
CA ASP A 237 3.56 18.01 -0.75
C ASP A 237 5.05 17.75 -1.00
N ASP A 238 5.96 18.51 -0.36
CA ASP A 238 7.41 18.30 -0.50
C ASP A 238 7.83 16.90 -0.02
N SER A 239 7.19 16.38 1.04
CA SER A 239 7.42 15.03 1.53
C SER A 239 6.92 13.98 0.55
N VAL A 240 5.74 14.19 -0.02
CA VAL A 240 5.17 13.32 -1.06
C VAL A 240 6.10 13.30 -2.27
N ASP A 241 6.53 14.46 -2.73
CA ASP A 241 7.45 14.62 -3.86
C ASP A 241 8.77 13.91 -3.63
N ALA A 242 9.36 14.04 -2.44
CA ALA A 242 10.58 13.31 -2.08
C ALA A 242 10.42 11.77 -2.13
N VAL A 243 9.25 11.22 -1.78
CA VAL A 243 8.98 9.78 -1.93
C VAL A 243 8.89 9.39 -3.41
N PHE A 244 8.08 10.10 -4.20
CA PHE A 244 7.88 9.78 -5.61
C PHE A 244 9.17 9.96 -6.43
N ASP A 245 9.98 10.98 -6.13
CA ASP A 245 11.26 11.21 -6.78
C ASP A 245 12.26 10.10 -6.47
N ALA A 246 12.37 9.70 -5.19
CA ALA A 246 13.22 8.59 -4.80
C ALA A 246 12.76 7.25 -5.40
N TYR A 247 11.45 7.03 -5.47
CA TYR A 247 10.86 5.87 -6.15
C TYR A 247 11.22 5.86 -7.64
N ALA A 248 11.02 6.97 -8.35
CA ALA A 248 11.31 7.07 -9.78
C ALA A 248 12.81 6.90 -10.07
N ALA A 249 13.68 7.50 -9.24
CA ALA A 249 15.13 7.35 -9.32
C ALA A 249 15.56 5.89 -9.14
N ALA A 250 15.00 5.18 -8.16
CA ALA A 250 15.32 3.78 -7.89
C ALA A 250 14.79 2.83 -8.98
N ARG A 251 13.62 3.11 -9.56
CA ARG A 251 13.06 2.34 -10.68
C ARG A 251 13.77 2.58 -12.02
N GLY A 252 14.46 3.71 -12.17
CA GLY A 252 15.06 4.13 -13.44
C GLY A 252 14.04 4.45 -14.53
N THR A 253 12.78 4.74 -14.14
CA THR A 253 11.67 5.01 -15.06
C THR A 253 10.80 6.14 -14.53
N SER A 254 10.38 7.07 -15.40
CA SER A 254 9.41 8.11 -15.07
C SER A 254 8.03 7.76 -15.63
N GLU A 255 7.24 7.00 -14.88
CA GLU A 255 5.86 6.72 -15.28
C GLU A 255 4.96 7.93 -14.95
N ARG A 256 4.55 8.67 -15.98
CA ARG A 256 3.81 9.94 -15.83
C ARG A 256 2.48 9.79 -15.07
N GLN A 257 1.78 8.68 -15.26
CA GLN A 257 0.43 8.46 -14.74
C GLN A 257 0.40 7.81 -13.35
N LEU A 258 1.56 7.41 -12.82
CA LEU A 258 1.67 6.70 -11.54
C LEU A 258 1.07 7.51 -10.38
N ARG A 259 1.42 8.80 -10.30
CA ARG A 259 0.89 9.68 -9.24
C ARG A 259 -0.61 9.85 -9.36
N ASN A 260 -1.12 10.07 -10.57
CA ASN A 260 -2.56 10.22 -10.80
C ASN A 260 -3.33 8.96 -10.38
N ARG A 261 -2.81 7.76 -10.68
CA ARG A 261 -3.40 6.51 -10.20
C ARG A 261 -3.30 6.33 -8.69
N ALA A 262 -2.18 6.73 -8.08
CA ALA A 262 -2.02 6.68 -6.63
C ALA A 262 -3.04 7.61 -5.95
N THR A 263 -3.27 8.80 -6.50
CA THR A 263 -4.31 9.73 -6.06
C THR A 263 -5.69 9.13 -6.20
N LEU A 264 -6.02 8.54 -7.36
CA LEU A 264 -7.29 7.83 -7.52
C LEU A 264 -7.46 6.74 -6.46
N TYR A 265 -6.45 5.92 -6.20
CA TYR A 265 -6.55 4.87 -5.19
C TYR A 265 -6.74 5.40 -3.77
N HIS A 266 -6.04 6.47 -3.42
CA HIS A 266 -6.18 7.16 -2.13
C HIS A 266 -7.59 7.74 -1.96
N GLU A 267 -8.12 8.41 -2.98
CA GLU A 267 -9.49 8.93 -2.95
C GLU A 267 -10.52 7.78 -2.85
N LEU A 268 -10.29 6.66 -3.54
CA LEU A 268 -11.16 5.48 -3.49
C LEU A 268 -11.12 4.75 -2.14
N ASP A 269 -10.11 4.95 -1.29
CA ASP A 269 -10.12 4.42 0.08
C ASP A 269 -11.24 5.03 0.92
N LEU A 270 -11.60 6.29 0.69
CA LEU A 270 -12.78 6.91 1.33
C LEU A 270 -14.07 6.23 0.90
N ALA A 271 -14.19 5.87 -0.39
CA ALA A 271 -15.32 5.11 -0.90
C ALA A 271 -15.39 3.70 -0.29
N ARG A 272 -14.25 3.02 -0.13
CA ARG A 272 -14.18 1.72 0.56
C ARG A 272 -14.57 1.84 2.04
N TYR A 273 -14.14 2.90 2.72
CA TYR A 273 -14.50 3.16 4.11
C TYR A 273 -16.01 3.44 4.28
N LEU A 274 -16.61 4.23 3.39
CA LEU A 274 -18.06 4.40 3.31
C LEU A 274 -18.79 3.06 3.13
N LEU A 275 -18.35 2.25 2.15
CA LEU A 275 -18.95 0.94 1.87
C LEU A 275 -18.84 0.00 3.08
N HIS A 276 -17.72 0.06 3.81
CA HIS A 276 -17.54 -0.69 5.05
C HIS A 276 -18.57 -0.26 6.09
N GLY A 277 -18.68 1.03 6.39
CA GLY A 277 -19.66 1.57 7.33
C GLY A 277 -21.10 1.19 6.98
N SER A 278 -21.45 1.30 5.69
CA SER A 278 -22.76 0.91 5.16
C SER A 278 -23.04 -0.59 5.37
N HIS A 279 -22.08 -1.45 5.04
CA HIS A 279 -22.21 -2.90 5.20
C HIS A 279 -22.32 -3.32 6.67
N THR A 280 -21.57 -2.69 7.56
CA THR A 280 -21.62 -2.96 9.01
C THR A 280 -22.75 -2.22 9.73
N LYS A 281 -23.53 -1.39 9.02
CA LYS A 281 -24.57 -0.51 9.57
C LYS A 281 -24.04 0.39 10.71
N ASN A 282 -22.81 0.88 10.55
CA ASN A 282 -22.19 1.78 11.51
C ASN A 282 -22.33 3.22 11.03
N THR A 283 -23.29 3.94 11.60
CA THR A 283 -23.60 5.33 11.22
C THR A 283 -22.42 6.27 11.50
N GLU A 284 -21.65 6.05 12.56
CA GLU A 284 -20.48 6.90 12.87
C GLU A 284 -19.43 6.81 11.76
N VAL A 285 -19.16 5.60 11.25
CA VAL A 285 -18.24 5.39 10.12
C VAL A 285 -18.77 6.02 8.84
N VAL A 286 -20.09 5.93 8.60
CA VAL A 286 -20.72 6.53 7.42
C VAL A 286 -20.62 8.06 7.47
N ASP A 287 -20.97 8.67 8.59
CA ASP A 287 -20.95 10.13 8.77
C ASP A 287 -19.51 10.68 8.66
N ASP A 288 -18.54 9.97 9.23
CA ASP A 288 -17.11 10.31 9.13
C ASP A 288 -16.61 10.21 7.68
N ALA A 289 -16.96 9.14 6.96
CA ALA A 289 -16.60 8.99 5.54
C ALA A 289 -17.18 10.12 4.68
N VAL A 290 -18.45 10.50 4.92
CA VAL A 290 -19.10 11.63 4.24
C VAL A 290 -18.36 12.94 4.53
N ALA A 291 -18.02 13.20 5.78
CA ALA A 291 -17.26 14.39 6.17
C ALA A 291 -15.86 14.45 5.55
N MET A 292 -15.16 13.30 5.44
CA MET A 292 -13.88 13.21 4.74
C MET A 292 -14.04 13.52 3.25
N MET A 293 -15.05 12.95 2.59
CA MET A 293 -15.31 13.22 1.16
C MET A 293 -15.71 14.67 0.90
N SER A 294 -16.45 15.32 1.80
CA SER A 294 -16.74 16.76 1.68
C SER A 294 -15.47 17.60 1.74
N ARG A 295 -14.54 17.30 2.66
CA ARG A 295 -13.23 17.97 2.71
C ARG A 295 -12.39 17.72 1.46
N LEU A 296 -12.46 16.52 0.89
CA LEU A 296 -11.80 16.21 -0.37
C LEU A 296 -12.37 17.06 -1.51
N VAL A 297 -13.70 17.21 -1.60
CA VAL A 297 -14.33 18.11 -2.58
C VAL A 297 -13.81 19.54 -2.43
N ASP A 298 -13.76 20.04 -1.20
CA ASP A 298 -13.25 21.39 -0.92
C ASP A 298 -11.78 21.54 -1.37
N SER A 299 -10.92 20.53 -1.12
CA SER A 299 -9.51 20.52 -1.56
C SER A 299 -9.39 20.54 -3.07
N VAL A 300 -10.10 19.64 -3.75
CA VAL A 300 -10.08 19.49 -5.21
C VAL A 300 -10.60 20.74 -5.93
N GLN A 301 -11.51 21.49 -5.29
CA GLN A 301 -12.05 22.74 -5.86
C GLN A 301 -11.19 23.98 -5.57
N GLN A 302 -10.46 24.00 -4.45
CA GLN A 302 -9.64 25.14 -4.04
C GLN A 302 -8.23 25.10 -4.61
N SER A 303 -7.67 23.91 -4.69
CA SER A 303 -6.39 23.65 -5.34
C SER A 303 -6.62 23.56 -6.84
N ASP A 304 -5.77 24.16 -7.67
CA ASP A 304 -5.53 23.71 -9.06
C ASP A 304 -4.90 22.29 -9.04
N GLU A 305 -5.45 21.37 -8.24
CA GLU A 305 -5.00 20.00 -8.11
C GLU A 305 -5.08 19.36 -9.49
N ARG A 306 -3.92 18.86 -9.96
CA ARG A 306 -3.77 18.30 -11.30
C ARG A 306 -4.92 17.31 -11.55
N PRO A 307 -5.60 17.40 -12.71
CA PRO A 307 -6.61 16.41 -13.05
C PRO A 307 -6.05 15.00 -12.90
N LEU A 308 -6.86 14.07 -12.39
CA LEU A 308 -6.52 12.64 -12.44
C LEU A 308 -6.36 12.15 -13.88
N VAL A 309 -6.91 12.89 -14.83
CA VAL A 309 -6.84 12.64 -16.27
C VAL A 309 -5.48 13.07 -16.81
N SER A 310 -4.95 12.25 -17.71
CA SER A 310 -3.78 12.56 -18.52
C SER A 310 -4.00 13.82 -19.38
N GLY A 311 -3.35 14.90 -18.97
CA GLY A 311 -3.19 16.10 -19.81
C GLY A 311 -4.44 16.98 -19.94
N SER A 312 -4.52 18.01 -19.10
CA SER A 312 -4.85 19.36 -19.59
C SER A 312 -3.56 20.18 -19.63
N THR A 313 -2.58 19.75 -20.43
CA THR A 313 -1.50 20.63 -20.87
C THR A 313 -1.75 20.95 -22.33
N GLU A 314 -2.16 22.20 -22.56
CA GLU A 314 -2.31 22.87 -23.84
C GLU A 314 -3.32 22.23 -24.82
N ALA A 315 -4.59 22.57 -24.63
CA ALA A 315 -5.35 22.96 -25.81
C ALA A 315 -4.54 24.08 -26.47
N LEU A 316 -3.83 23.76 -27.56
CA LEU A 316 -3.22 24.74 -28.44
C LEU A 316 -4.25 25.84 -28.63
N ASP A 317 -3.99 27.02 -28.07
CA ASP A 317 -4.81 28.17 -28.37
C ASP A 317 -4.71 28.45 -29.87
N VAL A 318 -5.66 29.21 -30.40
CA VAL A 318 -5.71 29.54 -31.83
C VAL A 318 -4.38 30.16 -32.28
N ALA A 319 -3.66 30.86 -31.41
CA ALA A 319 -2.35 31.44 -31.69
C ALA A 319 -1.23 30.38 -31.83
N GLY A 320 -1.27 29.28 -31.07
CA GLY A 320 -0.38 28.13 -31.21
C GLY A 320 -0.59 27.38 -32.52
N VAL A 321 -1.85 27.24 -32.97
CA VAL A 321 -2.19 26.64 -34.26
C VAL A 321 -1.76 27.55 -35.43
N GLU A 322 -1.96 28.86 -35.31
CA GLU A 322 -1.53 29.85 -36.32
C GLU A 322 -0.01 29.90 -36.49
N ASN A 323 0.75 29.83 -35.40
CA ASN A 323 2.21 29.79 -35.45
C ASN A 323 2.76 28.53 -36.13
N LEU A 324 2.10 27.40 -35.93
CA LEU A 324 2.51 26.12 -36.53
C LEU A 324 2.17 26.07 -38.03
N LEU A 325 1.04 26.64 -38.44
CA LEU A 325 0.69 26.83 -39.86
C LEU A 325 1.67 27.80 -40.55
N ALA A 326 1.99 28.94 -39.92
CA ALA A 326 2.94 29.93 -40.45
C ALA A 326 4.39 29.41 -40.53
N ALA A 327 4.79 28.47 -39.67
CA ALA A 327 6.08 27.79 -39.75
C ALA A 327 6.13 26.78 -40.91
N THR A 328 5.01 26.07 -41.15
CA THR A 328 4.90 25.05 -42.20
C THR A 328 4.84 25.68 -43.59
N GLU A 329 4.22 26.86 -43.73
CA GLU A 329 4.18 27.62 -44.98
C GLU A 329 5.55 28.21 -45.36
N ARG A 330 6.32 28.71 -44.37
CA ARG A 330 7.68 29.22 -44.59
C ARG A 330 8.65 28.15 -45.08
N HIS A 331 8.55 26.92 -44.54
CA HIS A 331 9.36 25.79 -45.00
C HIS A 331 9.02 25.34 -46.43
N ARG A 332 7.75 25.52 -46.85
CA ARG A 332 7.31 25.23 -48.22
C ARG A 332 7.77 26.28 -49.23
N SER A 333 7.87 27.55 -48.82
CA SER A 333 8.38 28.63 -49.67
C SER A 333 9.90 28.65 -49.84
N GLU A 334 10.65 28.06 -48.92
CA GLU A 334 12.12 27.94 -49.03
C GLU A 334 12.57 26.69 -49.80
N SER A 335 11.63 25.79 -50.11
CA SER A 335 11.88 24.52 -50.82
C SER A 335 11.35 24.51 -52.26
N ALA A 336 10.97 25.68 -52.81
CA ALA A 336 10.49 25.88 -54.19
C ALA A 336 11.39 26.90 -54.91
#